data_AF-A0A1C5Y1H4-F1
#
_entry.id   AF-A0A1C5Y1H4-F1
#
_cell.length_a   1.000
_cell.length_b   1.000
_cell.length_c   1.000
_cell.angle_alpha   90.00
_cell.angle_beta   90.00
_cell.angle_gamma   90.00
#
_symmetry.space_group_name_H-M   'P 1'
#
loop_
_entity.id
_entity.type
_entity.pdbx_description
1 polymer ?
#
loop_
_entity_poly.entity_id
_entity_poly.type
_entity_poly.pdbx_seq_one_letter_code
_entity_poly.pdbx_strand_id
1 'polypeptide(L)' 'MAEFLAYRIMQGKLTYAKVPAKLKEQVKQILIESGCEELFSY' A
#
# COMPACT_ATOMS: atom_id res chain seq x y z
N MET A 1 10.16 -5.56 0.53
CA MET A 1 10.11 -4.11 0.16
C MET A 1 8.68 -3.61 -0.05
N ALA A 2 7.83 -4.34 -0.78
CA ALA A 2 6.41 -3.98 -0.92
C ALA A 2 5.67 -3.98 0.42
N GLU A 3 5.88 -4.97 1.29
CA GLU A 3 5.29 -4.98 2.64
C GLU A 3 5.67 -3.73 3.44
N PHE A 4 6.93 -3.30 3.39
CA PHE A 4 7.38 -2.10 4.09
C PHE A 4 6.66 -0.83 3.61
N LEU A 5 6.38 -0.73 2.31
CA LEU A 5 5.58 0.36 1.75
C LEU A 5 4.11 0.23 2.16
N ALA A 6 3.53 -0.97 2.15
CA ALA A 6 2.17 -1.24 2.65
C ALA A 6 2.03 -0.85 4.12
N TYR A 7 2.95 -1.27 4.99
CA TYR A 7 2.99 -0.87 6.41
C TYR A 7 3.13 0.65 6.58
N ARG A 8 3.94 1.33 5.75
CA ARG A 8 4.01 2.79 5.79
C ARG A 8 2.71 3.47 5.38
N ILE A 9 1.97 2.88 4.46
CA ILE A 9 0.64 3.34 4.05
C ILE A 9 -0.37 3.11 5.17
N MET A 10 -0.35 1.94 5.82
CA MET A 10 -1.15 1.64 7.01
C MET A 10 -0.87 2.59 8.16
N GLN A 11 0.38 3.02 8.35
CA GLN A 11 0.71 4.02 9.36
C GLN A 11 0.42 5.47 8.93
N GLY A 12 -0.14 5.71 7.73
CA GLY A 12 -0.41 7.05 7.21
C GLY A 12 0.85 7.87 6.90
N LYS A 13 2.03 7.25 6.92
CA LYS A 13 3.33 7.91 6.64
C LYS A 13 3.64 7.97 5.15
N LEU A 14 2.92 7.20 4.34
CA LEU A 14 3.06 7.15 2.89
C LEU A 14 1.67 7.04 2.25
N THR A 15 1.46 7.70 1.13
CA THR A 15 0.23 7.55 0.34
C THR A 15 0.46 6.56 -0.78
N TYR A 16 -0.56 5.77 -1.13
CA TYR A 16 -0.46 4.81 -2.25
C TYR A 16 -0.05 5.50 -3.58
N ALA A 17 -0.40 6.77 -3.77
CA ALA A 17 0.03 7.59 -4.91
C ALA A 17 1.56 7.74 -5.03
N LYS A 18 2.30 7.75 -3.91
CA LYS A 18 3.78 7.87 -3.87
C LYS A 18 4.49 6.53 -4.06
N VAL A 19 3.75 5.44 -4.16
CA VAL A 19 4.34 4.11 -4.41
C VAL A 19 4.78 4.04 -5.88
N PRO A 20 6.02 3.60 -6.15
CA PRO A 20 6.47 3.41 -7.53
C PRO A 20 5.61 2.34 -8.23
N ALA A 21 5.28 2.56 -9.51
CA ALA A 21 4.36 1.71 -10.26
C ALA A 21 4.73 0.22 -10.23
N LYS A 22 6.04 -0.09 -10.28
CA LYS A 22 6.57 -1.46 -10.19
C LYS A 22 6.22 -2.18 -8.89
N LEU A 23 6.00 -1.45 -7.79
CA LEU A 23 5.63 -2.00 -6.49
C LEU A 23 4.16 -1.75 -6.15
N LYS A 24 3.45 -0.87 -6.86
CA LYS A 24 2.03 -0.57 -6.61
C LYS A 24 1.18 -1.83 -6.60
N GLU A 25 1.41 -2.73 -7.54
CA GLU A 25 0.65 -3.97 -7.67
C GLU A 25 0.87 -4.90 -6.45
N GLN A 26 2.12 -5.13 -6.08
CA GLN A 26 2.47 -5.91 -4.88
C GLN A 26 1.95 -5.25 -3.59
N VAL A 27 2.13 -3.94 -3.45
CA VAL A 27 1.66 -3.18 -2.28
C VAL A 27 0.14 -3.24 -2.19
N LYS A 28 -0.58 -3.20 -3.31
CA LYS A 28 -2.03 -3.35 -3.36
C LYS A 28 -2.48 -4.73 -2.91
N GLN A 29 -1.84 -5.79 -3.41
CA GLN A 29 -2.14 -7.16 -2.97
C GLN A 29 -1.97 -7.30 -1.46
N ILE A 30 -0.86 -6.82 -0.90
CA ILE A 30 -0.59 -6.91 0.55
C ILE A 30 -1.64 -6.11 1.35
N LEU A 31 -2.03 -4.92 0.87
CA LEU A 31 -3.08 -4.13 1.49
C LEU A 31 -4.43 -4.85 1.45
N ILE A 32 -4.78 -5.52 0.35
CA ILE A 32 -6.00 -6.33 0.21
C ILE A 32 -5.95 -7.53 1.17
N GLU A 33 -4.86 -8.30 1.16
CA GLU A 33 -4.68 -9.45 2.05
C GLU A 33 -4.73 -9.07 3.53
N SER A 34 -4.31 -7.85 3.87
CA SER A 34 -4.37 -7.31 5.23
C SER A 34 -5.71 -6.65 5.58
N GLY A 35 -6.67 -6.59 4.65
CA GLY A 35 -7.97 -5.94 4.86
C GLY A 35 -7.91 -4.40 4.92
N CYS A 36 -6.84 -3.79 4.44
CA CYS A 36 -6.67 -2.33 4.37
C CYS A 36 -6.99 -1.78 2.98
N GLU A 37 -8.08 -2.27 2.37
CA GLU A 37 -8.53 -1.85 1.04
C GLU A 37 -8.89 -0.37 0.98
N GLU A 38 -9.32 0.18 2.12
CA GLU A 38 -9.68 1.57 2.34
C GLU A 38 -8.50 2.54 2.10
N LEU A 39 -7.26 2.08 2.25
CA LEU A 39 -6.06 2.92 2.14
C LEU A 39 -5.64 3.23 0.70
N PHE A 40 -6.20 2.52 -0.27
CA PHE A 40 -6.05 2.85 -1.70
C PHE A 40 -7.41 3.14 -2.37
N SER A 41 -8.51 3.09 -1.61
CA SER A 41 -9.85 3.37 -2.09
C SER A 41 -10.21 4.83 -1.83
N TYR A 42 -9.61 5.78 -2.57
CA TYR A 42 -10.16 7.11 -2.87
C TYR A 42 -9.31 7.81 -3.95
#